data_AF-A0A960TA42-F1
#
_entry.id   AF-A0A960TA42-F1
#
_cell.length_a   1.000
_cell.length_b   1.000
_cell.length_c   1.000
_cell.angle_alpha   90.00
_cell.angle_beta   90.00
_cell.angle_gamma   90.00
#
_symmetry.space_group_name_H-M   'P 1'
#
loop_
_entity.id
_entity.type
_entity.pdbx_description
1 polymer ?
#
loop_
_entity_poly.entity_id
_entity_poly.type
_entity_poly.pdbx_seq_one_letter_code
_entity_poly.pdbx_strand_id
1 'polypeptide(L)'
;MPNLPILFHRLTLRSAFYCLAFLSFAGISLVAEEKPSTAPAPVPVPEYTVVVDAGHGGAIVHRKDDRWDPISRKYLTGYLTGTQYTKYTEHDLMLSLAKRVHYYLMLTQTDQGWKEFEKILRTFSTQEKFVRIKFDSHLSRTDGWKDRSLPASHPDVNAPYRLYDYPDRKTGRIQKGRISRINDLEPYLVLSLHLNPAPPGHSGGMAAVLSPGWKTFDLLRQISLKQKPASDFYKLPWADHWLGTEPGWNKLEAARADAWVYMNGYWSNKSGTAPWYKKPRGFRHNLFQWRYADPPGWEKTALKERKSTGPYSMIYSKWRPEGKFWEREQGKAEYWRREAAVSGSGINYGGDNHLASNELMRFIQYGVRMQVPEKRAANKLGPILDPFVSTYTLPTYTNAVVAFLEVGHLNVWRDRRMVIDQREEVARSLAVGIYSLFTGLELKKPGYGPYLPRGRKLDFQKYETLPQGNYFKIVDR
;
A
#
# COMPACT_ATOMS: atom_id res chain seq x y z
N MET A 1 17.67 62.02 43.96
CA MET A 1 16.56 62.98 43.79
C MET A 1 15.51 62.35 42.89
N PRO A 2 14.21 62.54 43.14
CA PRO A 2 13.51 62.48 44.43
C PRO A 2 12.26 61.54 44.31
N ASN A 3 11.55 61.07 45.32
CA ASN A 3 10.76 61.73 46.38
C ASN A 3 10.41 60.65 47.43
N LEU A 4 10.79 60.81 48.71
CA LEU A 4 10.12 61.54 49.81
C LEU A 4 9.01 60.72 50.54
N PRO A 5 9.18 60.40 51.84
CA PRO A 5 8.19 59.75 52.71
C PRO A 5 7.47 60.77 53.63
N ILE A 6 6.34 60.38 54.24
CA ILE A 6 5.61 61.22 55.22
C ILE A 6 5.15 60.42 56.45
N LEU A 7 5.62 60.92 57.62
CA LEU A 7 5.10 61.03 59.01
C LEU A 7 4.40 59.82 59.70
N PHE A 8 4.87 59.34 60.87
CA PHE A 8 4.76 59.87 62.27
C PHE A 8 3.32 59.96 62.82
N HIS A 9 2.95 59.21 63.88
CA HIS A 9 3.05 59.57 65.31
C HIS A 9 2.30 58.59 66.27
N ARG A 10 2.99 58.24 67.39
CA ARG A 10 2.56 58.14 68.83
C ARG A 10 1.47 57.14 69.27
N LEU A 11 1.84 56.15 70.12
CA LEU A 11 1.68 56.07 71.61
C LEU A 11 0.19 55.88 72.03
N THR A 12 -0.23 54.81 72.72
CA THR A 12 -0.11 54.52 74.18
C THR A 12 -0.73 53.13 74.48
N LEU A 13 -0.11 52.22 75.24
CA LEU A 13 -0.08 52.02 76.72
C LEU A 13 -1.32 51.34 77.35
N ARG A 14 -1.04 50.22 78.04
CA ARG A 14 -1.78 49.55 79.14
C ARG A 14 -2.91 48.60 78.77
N SER A 15 -3.19 47.51 79.48
CA SER A 15 -2.48 46.70 80.49
C SER A 15 -3.39 45.51 80.80
N ALA A 16 -2.79 44.32 80.93
CA ALA A 16 -3.08 43.25 81.88
C ALA A 16 -4.53 42.80 82.19
N PHE A 17 -4.81 41.49 82.07
CA PHE A 17 -5.06 40.56 83.20
C PHE A 17 -5.59 39.20 82.69
N TYR A 18 -4.88 38.14 83.06
CA TYR A 18 -5.28 36.79 83.51
C TYR A 18 -6.47 36.00 82.93
N CYS A 19 -6.19 34.69 82.86
CA CYS A 19 -7.05 33.51 83.11
C CYS A 19 -7.49 32.64 81.92
N LEU A 20 -6.76 31.53 81.81
CA LEU A 20 -7.20 30.14 81.69
C LEU A 20 -8.29 29.73 80.69
N ALA A 21 -7.79 28.91 79.75
CA ALA A 21 -8.26 27.56 79.41
C ALA A 21 -9.61 27.40 78.71
N PHE A 22 -9.56 27.00 77.43
CA PHE A 22 -10.31 25.84 76.94
C PHE A 22 -9.55 25.12 75.83
N LEU A 23 -9.54 23.79 75.97
CA LEU A 23 -8.95 22.80 75.08
C LEU A 23 -9.52 22.88 73.65
N SER A 24 -8.63 22.80 72.66
CA SER A 24 -8.97 22.27 71.34
C SER A 24 -7.88 21.30 70.88
N PHE A 25 -8.34 20.12 70.48
CA PHE A 25 -7.57 18.95 70.06
C PHE A 25 -6.53 19.29 68.99
N ALA A 26 -5.24 19.08 69.30
CA ALA A 26 -4.22 18.91 68.28
C ALA A 26 -4.30 17.46 67.76
N GLY A 27 -5.10 17.26 66.72
CA GLY A 27 -5.01 16.05 65.90
C GLY A 27 -3.66 16.04 65.20
N ILE A 28 -2.74 15.17 65.65
CA ILE A 28 -1.52 14.84 64.92
C ILE A 28 -1.95 14.04 63.69
N SER A 29 -2.16 14.74 62.56
CA SER A 29 -2.21 14.09 61.26
C SER A 29 -0.81 13.58 60.94
N LEU A 30 -0.61 12.28 61.10
CA LEU A 30 0.47 11.53 60.45
C LEU A 30 0.27 11.68 58.93
N VAL A 31 0.89 12.70 58.35
CA VAL A 31 1.06 12.79 56.89
C VAL A 31 2.08 11.71 56.55
N ALA A 32 1.58 10.56 56.10
CA ALA A 32 2.39 9.58 55.42
C ALA A 32 3.01 10.28 54.20
N GLU A 33 4.34 10.33 54.14
CA GLU A 33 5.07 10.62 52.91
C GLU A 33 4.64 9.58 51.87
N GLU A 34 3.71 9.95 51.00
CA GLU A 34 3.47 9.22 49.76
C GLU A 34 4.77 9.30 48.95
N LYS A 35 5.54 8.21 48.97
CA LYS A 35 6.60 7.98 48.00
C LYS A 35 6.03 8.28 46.62
N PRO A 36 6.65 9.15 45.81
CA PRO A 36 6.20 9.39 44.46
C PRO A 36 6.12 8.04 43.75
N SER A 37 4.90 7.67 43.36
CA SER A 37 4.65 6.49 42.55
C SER A 37 5.48 6.63 41.28
N THR A 38 6.60 5.92 41.22
CA THR A 38 7.37 5.70 40.00
C THR A 38 6.61 4.71 39.12
N ALA A 39 5.34 5.00 38.83
CA ALA A 39 4.65 4.32 37.77
C ALA A 39 5.45 4.59 36.48
N PRO A 40 5.98 3.56 35.82
CA PRO A 40 6.72 3.77 34.58
C PRO A 40 5.81 4.53 33.61
N ALA A 41 6.37 5.55 32.95
CA ALA A 41 5.66 6.29 31.92
C ALA A 41 4.99 5.30 30.96
N PRO A 42 3.71 5.48 30.62
CA PRO A 42 3.00 4.52 29.79
C PRO A 42 3.76 4.30 28.49
N VAL A 43 4.13 3.05 28.21
CA VAL A 43 4.84 2.68 26.98
C VAL A 43 4.00 3.18 25.80
N PRO A 44 4.58 3.99 24.88
CA PRO A 44 3.83 4.50 23.74
C PRO A 44 3.26 3.35 22.91
N VAL A 45 1.97 3.44 22.58
CA VAL A 45 1.32 2.48 21.68
C VAL A 45 1.92 2.66 20.28
N PRO A 46 2.49 1.60 19.66
CA PRO A 46 3.07 1.71 18.32
C PRO A 46 2.03 2.16 17.29
N GLU A 47 2.46 3.03 16.36
CA GLU A 47 1.62 3.59 15.31
C GLU A 47 2.20 3.30 13.93
N TYR A 48 1.35 2.87 13.00
CA TYR A 48 1.73 2.50 11.65
C TYR A 48 0.79 3.12 10.62
N THR A 49 1.36 3.70 9.56
CA THR A 49 0.58 4.26 8.46
C THR A 49 0.20 3.16 7.46
N VAL A 50 -1.09 3.07 7.14
CA VAL A 50 -1.65 2.12 6.16
C VAL A 50 -2.50 2.85 5.15
N VAL A 51 -2.23 2.65 3.85
CA VAL A 51 -3.10 3.18 2.80
C VAL A 51 -4.01 2.07 2.27
N VAL A 52 -5.31 2.31 2.27
CA VAL A 52 -6.31 1.50 1.56
C VAL A 52 -6.58 2.15 0.21
N ASP A 53 -5.97 1.61 -0.83
CA ASP A 53 -6.10 2.07 -2.20
C ASP A 53 -7.31 1.42 -2.89
N ALA A 54 -8.30 2.25 -3.21
CA ALA A 54 -9.44 1.85 -4.02
C ALA A 54 -9.08 1.94 -5.51
N GLY A 55 -8.96 0.79 -6.18
CA GLY A 55 -8.66 0.70 -7.60
C GLY A 55 -9.48 1.68 -8.46
N HIS A 56 -8.83 2.25 -9.47
CA HIS A 56 -9.47 3.11 -10.49
C HIS A 56 -10.14 4.37 -9.88
N GLY A 57 -11.31 4.81 -10.36
CA GLY A 57 -12.06 5.96 -9.83
C GLY A 57 -12.59 6.93 -10.88
N GLY A 58 -11.97 6.95 -12.06
CA GLY A 58 -12.33 7.83 -13.17
C GLY A 58 -13.43 7.32 -14.10
N ALA A 59 -13.90 8.23 -14.95
CA ALA A 59 -14.86 8.01 -16.03
C ALA A 59 -14.23 7.28 -17.24
N ILE A 60 -15.08 6.55 -17.96
CA ILE A 60 -14.74 5.92 -19.24
C ILE A 60 -14.64 7.02 -20.30
N VAL A 61 -13.45 7.19 -20.87
CA VAL A 61 -13.16 8.20 -21.90
C VAL A 61 -12.39 7.59 -23.06
N HIS A 62 -12.75 7.94 -24.29
CA HIS A 62 -12.11 7.45 -25.52
C HIS A 62 -10.95 8.36 -25.96
N ARG A 63 -10.02 8.64 -25.04
CA ARG A 63 -8.82 9.44 -25.32
C ARG A 63 -7.67 9.01 -24.43
N LYS A 64 -6.44 9.43 -24.78
CA LYS A 64 -5.30 9.30 -23.87
C LYS A 64 -5.48 10.29 -22.72
N ASP A 65 -5.45 9.79 -21.50
CA ASP A 65 -5.85 10.54 -20.30
C ASP A 65 -5.14 10.07 -19.03
N ASP A 66 -4.20 9.13 -19.16
CA ASP A 66 -3.36 8.68 -18.07
C ASP A 66 -1.91 8.58 -18.53
N ARG A 67 -0.99 8.63 -17.56
CA ARG A 67 0.46 8.63 -17.76
C ARG A 67 0.93 9.75 -18.68
N TRP A 68 1.01 10.97 -18.12
CA TRP A 68 1.64 12.10 -18.78
C TRP A 68 3.15 11.83 -18.96
N ASP A 69 3.65 11.96 -20.19
CA ASP A 69 5.08 11.84 -20.49
C ASP A 69 5.70 13.23 -20.69
N PRO A 70 6.59 13.67 -19.79
CA PRO A 70 7.26 14.96 -19.88
C PRO A 70 8.10 15.14 -21.16
N ILE A 71 8.62 14.05 -21.73
CA ILE A 71 9.45 14.13 -22.94
C ILE A 71 8.60 14.48 -24.17
N SER A 72 7.50 13.75 -24.40
CA SER A 72 6.62 14.00 -25.54
C SER A 72 5.54 15.05 -25.28
N ARG A 73 5.37 15.48 -24.02
CA ARG A 73 4.30 16.38 -23.55
C ARG A 73 2.91 15.88 -23.96
N LYS A 74 2.69 14.58 -23.81
CA LYS A 74 1.43 13.90 -24.16
C LYS A 74 1.13 12.82 -23.13
N TYR A 75 -0.16 12.54 -22.93
CA TYR A 75 -0.57 11.31 -22.27
C TYR A 75 -0.23 10.11 -23.16
N LEU A 76 0.36 9.05 -22.59
CA LEU A 76 0.79 7.88 -23.34
C LEU A 76 -0.31 6.84 -23.50
N THR A 77 -1.23 6.77 -22.54
CA THR A 77 -2.27 5.74 -22.47
C THR A 77 -3.65 6.33 -22.18
N GLY A 78 -4.71 5.58 -22.52
CA GLY A 78 -6.05 5.85 -22.00
C GLY A 78 -6.09 5.65 -20.48
N TYR A 79 -7.10 6.24 -19.84
CA TYR A 79 -7.38 6.00 -18.43
C TYR A 79 -7.91 4.56 -18.24
N LEU A 80 -7.36 3.85 -17.25
CA LEU A 80 -7.81 2.51 -16.90
C LEU A 80 -8.95 2.63 -15.88
N THR A 81 -10.19 2.44 -16.32
CA THR A 81 -11.40 2.58 -15.48
C THR A 81 -11.76 1.38 -14.62
N GLY A 82 -11.06 0.28 -14.83
CA GLY A 82 -11.41 -1.01 -14.26
C GLY A 82 -12.50 -1.72 -15.06
N THR A 83 -12.88 -2.91 -14.59
CA THR A 83 -13.89 -3.76 -15.23
C THR A 83 -15.32 -3.29 -14.93
N GLN A 84 -16.24 -3.63 -15.84
CA GLN A 84 -17.67 -3.37 -15.71
C GLN A 84 -18.47 -4.63 -16.04
N TYR A 85 -19.51 -4.89 -15.26
CA TYR A 85 -20.48 -5.93 -15.54
C TYR A 85 -21.89 -5.42 -15.26
N THR A 86 -22.70 -5.29 -16.31
CA THR A 86 -24.06 -4.70 -16.25
C THR A 86 -23.99 -3.28 -15.64
N LYS A 87 -24.67 -3.07 -14.50
CA LYS A 87 -24.69 -1.82 -13.72
C LYS A 87 -23.54 -1.68 -12.72
N TYR A 88 -22.77 -2.74 -12.48
CA TYR A 88 -21.70 -2.73 -11.48
C TYR A 88 -20.37 -2.36 -12.13
N THR A 89 -19.64 -1.44 -11.51
CA THR A 89 -18.29 -1.07 -11.90
C THR A 89 -17.32 -1.39 -10.78
N GLU A 90 -16.10 -1.81 -11.15
CA GLU A 90 -15.05 -2.10 -10.20
C GLU A 90 -14.75 -0.90 -9.28
N HIS A 91 -14.62 0.30 -9.86
CA HIS A 91 -14.27 1.49 -9.08
C HIS A 91 -15.30 1.83 -7.99
N ASP A 92 -16.60 1.65 -8.24
CA ASP A 92 -17.63 1.94 -7.23
C ASP A 92 -17.60 0.89 -6.11
N LEU A 93 -17.47 -0.39 -6.47
CA LEU A 93 -17.41 -1.49 -5.49
C LEU A 93 -16.14 -1.42 -4.63
N MET A 94 -14.99 -1.16 -5.23
CA MET A 94 -13.72 -1.07 -4.52
C MET A 94 -13.65 0.17 -3.62
N LEU A 95 -14.21 1.31 -4.03
CA LEU A 95 -14.33 2.48 -3.13
C LEU A 95 -15.16 2.14 -1.90
N SER A 96 -16.28 1.47 -2.12
CA SER A 96 -17.18 1.11 -1.04
C SER A 96 -16.55 0.13 -0.05
N LEU A 97 -15.85 -0.90 -0.54
CA LEU A 97 -15.10 -1.83 0.31
C LEU A 97 -13.96 -1.12 1.04
N ALA A 98 -13.18 -0.29 0.34
CA ALA A 98 -12.06 0.46 0.91
C ALA A 98 -12.50 1.35 2.08
N LYS A 99 -13.61 2.09 1.94
CA LYS A 99 -14.18 2.91 3.01
C LYS A 99 -14.51 2.10 4.26
N ARG A 100 -15.02 0.86 4.11
CA ARG A 100 -15.31 -0.01 5.26
C ARG A 100 -14.04 -0.58 5.91
N VAL A 101 -13.04 -0.97 5.12
CA VAL A 101 -11.75 -1.39 5.67
C VAL A 101 -11.11 -0.26 6.46
N HIS A 102 -11.04 0.94 5.88
CA HIS A 102 -10.52 2.14 6.53
C HIS A 102 -11.27 2.43 7.85
N TYR A 103 -12.61 2.39 7.86
CA TYR A 103 -13.40 2.54 9.07
C TYR A 103 -12.96 1.57 10.19
N TYR A 104 -12.79 0.28 9.88
CA TYR A 104 -12.38 -0.71 10.87
C TYR A 104 -10.94 -0.52 11.35
N LEU A 105 -10.02 -0.08 10.48
CA LEU A 105 -8.65 0.26 10.90
C LEU A 105 -8.63 1.49 11.82
N MET A 106 -9.46 2.49 11.54
CA MET A 106 -9.57 3.72 12.35
C MET A 106 -10.11 3.46 13.76
N LEU A 107 -10.80 2.35 14.02
CA LEU A 107 -11.18 1.96 15.37
C LEU A 107 -9.95 1.84 16.29
N THR A 108 -8.77 1.50 15.77
CA THR A 108 -7.57 1.34 16.59
C THR A 108 -7.03 2.65 17.21
N GLN A 109 -7.46 3.81 16.73
CA GLN A 109 -6.93 5.12 17.11
C GLN A 109 -7.32 5.57 18.53
N THR A 110 -8.49 5.17 19.02
CA THR A 110 -9.02 5.60 20.33
C THR A 110 -9.19 4.42 21.28
N ASP A 111 -9.27 4.68 22.59
CA ASP A 111 -9.47 3.63 23.60
C ASP A 111 -10.82 2.93 23.42
N GLN A 112 -11.87 3.71 23.13
CA GLN A 112 -13.20 3.17 22.87
C GLN A 112 -13.24 2.38 21.56
N GLY A 113 -12.65 2.91 20.49
CA GLY A 113 -12.57 2.22 19.22
C GLY A 113 -11.76 0.92 19.35
N TRP A 114 -10.68 0.92 20.13
CA TRP A 114 -9.87 -0.28 20.36
C TRP A 114 -10.69 -1.39 21.02
N LYS A 115 -11.54 -1.07 22.00
CA LYS A 115 -12.48 -2.04 22.60
C LYS A 115 -13.43 -2.64 21.57
N GLU A 116 -13.93 -1.84 20.63
CA GLU A 116 -14.75 -2.35 19.53
C GLU A 116 -13.95 -3.22 18.56
N PHE A 117 -12.71 -2.82 18.24
CA PHE A 117 -11.82 -3.61 17.39
C PHE A 117 -11.45 -4.95 18.02
N GLU A 118 -11.20 -4.99 19.34
CA GLU A 118 -10.96 -6.24 20.07
C GLU A 118 -12.15 -7.21 19.99
N LYS A 119 -13.40 -6.72 20.04
CA LYS A 119 -14.58 -7.59 19.83
C LYS A 119 -14.54 -8.24 18.44
N ILE A 120 -14.09 -7.51 17.42
CA ILE A 120 -13.89 -8.05 16.08
C ILE A 120 -12.78 -9.10 16.13
N LEU A 121 -11.60 -8.81 16.71
CA LEU A 121 -10.49 -9.77 16.85
C LEU A 121 -10.93 -11.08 17.53
N ARG A 122 -11.74 -11.00 18.59
CA ARG A 122 -12.28 -12.16 19.32
C ARG A 122 -13.21 -13.03 18.48
N THR A 123 -13.73 -12.52 17.37
CA THR A 123 -14.47 -13.36 16.42
C THR A 123 -13.52 -14.36 15.73
N PHE A 124 -12.28 -13.97 15.48
CA PHE A 124 -11.27 -14.71 14.70
C PHE A 124 -10.25 -15.46 15.57
N SER A 125 -10.01 -15.00 16.79
CA SER A 125 -8.89 -15.45 17.61
C SER A 125 -9.31 -16.10 18.92
N THR A 126 -8.52 -17.06 19.40
CA THR A 126 -8.62 -17.65 20.75
C THR A 126 -7.75 -16.93 21.78
N GLN A 127 -6.96 -15.95 21.34
CA GLN A 127 -6.02 -15.23 22.18
C GLN A 127 -6.73 -14.43 23.28
N GLU A 128 -6.20 -14.48 24.50
CA GLU A 128 -6.82 -13.80 25.64
C GLU A 128 -6.64 -12.28 25.58
N LYS A 129 -5.42 -11.84 25.26
CA LYS A 129 -4.98 -10.43 25.24
C LYS A 129 -4.42 -10.04 23.88
N PHE A 130 -4.84 -8.90 23.34
CA PHE A 130 -4.34 -8.38 22.06
C PHE A 130 -3.33 -7.27 22.29
N VAL A 131 -2.26 -7.24 21.48
CA VAL A 131 -1.29 -6.15 21.50
C VAL A 131 -1.94 -4.93 20.86
N ARG A 132 -2.09 -3.85 21.62
CA ARG A 132 -2.62 -2.60 21.08
C ARG A 132 -1.60 -1.95 20.15
N ILE A 133 -2.07 -1.57 18.97
CA ILE A 133 -1.37 -0.72 17.99
C ILE A 133 -2.37 0.28 17.43
N LYS A 134 -1.88 1.38 16.85
CA LYS A 134 -2.69 2.36 16.13
C LYS A 134 -2.39 2.29 14.64
N PHE A 135 -3.45 2.32 13.84
CA PHE A 135 -3.33 2.49 12.40
C PHE A 135 -3.72 3.90 12.01
N ASP A 136 -2.76 4.66 11.50
CA ASP A 136 -3.02 5.89 10.77
C ASP A 136 -3.46 5.50 9.35
N SER A 137 -4.76 5.26 9.19
CA SER A 137 -5.30 4.72 7.94
C SER A 137 -5.72 5.83 6.99
N HIS A 138 -5.31 5.72 5.73
CA HIS A 138 -5.68 6.69 4.67
C HIS A 138 -6.36 6.00 3.50
N LEU A 139 -7.24 6.71 2.80
CA LEU A 139 -7.83 6.27 1.54
C LEU A 139 -7.10 6.93 0.36
N SER A 140 -6.76 6.17 -0.69
CA SER A 140 -6.14 6.76 -1.89
C SER A 140 -7.06 7.71 -2.67
N ARG A 141 -8.38 7.56 -2.44
CA ARG A 141 -9.47 8.45 -2.89
C ARG A 141 -10.69 8.25 -2.01
N THR A 142 -11.47 9.30 -1.80
CA THR A 142 -12.69 9.30 -0.98
C THR A 142 -13.97 9.35 -1.82
N ASP A 143 -13.84 9.60 -3.12
CA ASP A 143 -14.94 9.75 -4.08
C ASP A 143 -14.67 8.99 -5.39
N GLY A 144 -15.70 8.93 -6.23
CA GLY A 144 -15.60 8.51 -7.63
C GLY A 144 -16.02 9.66 -8.56
N TRP A 145 -15.73 9.52 -9.86
CA TRP A 145 -15.98 10.60 -10.82
C TRP A 145 -17.43 11.08 -10.88
N LYS A 146 -18.40 10.21 -10.55
CA LYS A 146 -19.84 10.53 -10.49
C LYS A 146 -20.21 11.48 -9.35
N ASP A 147 -19.40 11.52 -8.29
CA ASP A 147 -19.60 12.41 -7.14
C ASP A 147 -19.13 13.84 -7.44
N ARG A 148 -18.47 14.05 -8.59
CA ARG A 148 -17.95 15.35 -9.02
C ARG A 148 -18.88 15.98 -10.05
N SER A 149 -19.00 17.30 -10.00
CA SER A 149 -19.82 18.10 -10.95
C SER A 149 -19.18 18.24 -12.34
N LEU A 150 -18.46 17.22 -12.82
CA LEU A 150 -17.83 17.20 -14.15
C LEU A 150 -18.43 16.07 -14.99
N PRO A 151 -18.94 16.36 -16.20
CA PRO A 151 -19.42 15.31 -17.10
C PRO A 151 -18.26 14.45 -17.61
N ALA A 152 -18.54 13.22 -18.06
CA ALA A 152 -17.53 12.31 -18.63
C ALA A 152 -16.77 12.90 -19.83
N SER A 153 -17.40 13.81 -20.59
CA SER A 153 -16.75 14.53 -21.68
C SER A 153 -15.68 15.51 -21.19
N HIS A 154 -15.76 15.99 -19.94
CA HIS A 154 -14.89 17.01 -19.42
C HIS A 154 -13.42 16.57 -19.46
N PRO A 155 -12.49 17.41 -19.96
CA PRO A 155 -11.07 17.08 -20.10
C PRO A 155 -10.37 16.61 -18.81
N ASP A 156 -10.83 17.09 -17.66
CA ASP A 156 -10.24 16.80 -16.34
C ASP A 156 -11.07 15.88 -15.45
N VAL A 157 -12.08 15.20 -16.01
CA VAL A 157 -12.94 14.27 -15.24
C VAL A 157 -12.12 13.22 -14.48
N ASN A 158 -11.01 12.78 -15.07
CA ASN A 158 -10.14 11.75 -14.49
C ASN A 158 -8.97 12.29 -13.66
N ALA A 159 -8.77 13.61 -13.61
CA ALA A 159 -7.54 14.20 -13.06
C ALA A 159 -7.19 13.70 -11.64
N PRO A 160 -8.09 13.70 -10.63
CA PRO A 160 -7.73 13.24 -9.28
C PRO A 160 -7.42 11.74 -9.21
N TYR A 161 -7.91 10.96 -10.16
CA TYR A 161 -7.86 9.51 -10.14
C TYR A 161 -6.69 8.92 -10.94
N ARG A 162 -5.94 9.76 -11.65
CA ARG A 162 -4.75 9.35 -12.40
C ARG A 162 -3.74 8.73 -11.46
N LEU A 163 -3.08 7.68 -11.94
CA LEU A 163 -2.07 6.98 -11.17
C LEU A 163 -0.78 7.80 -11.07
N TYR A 164 -0.43 8.45 -12.18
CA TYR A 164 0.77 9.26 -12.37
C TYR A 164 0.49 10.75 -12.20
N ASP A 165 1.55 11.53 -11.99
CA ASP A 165 1.46 12.99 -11.96
C ASP A 165 1.06 13.55 -13.33
N TYR A 166 0.45 14.73 -13.31
CA TYR A 166 -0.12 15.34 -14.50
C TYR A 166 -0.05 16.86 -14.45
N PRO A 167 0.08 17.55 -15.60
CA PRO A 167 0.00 19.00 -15.63
C PRO A 167 -1.45 19.43 -15.38
N ASP A 168 -1.63 20.38 -14.46
CA ASP A 168 -2.86 21.16 -14.39
C ASP A 168 -3.07 21.89 -15.72
N ARG A 169 -4.26 21.78 -16.30
CA ARG A 169 -4.52 22.31 -17.65
C ARG A 169 -4.52 23.84 -17.71
N LYS A 170 -4.80 24.52 -16.59
CA LYS A 170 -4.88 25.99 -16.54
C LYS A 170 -3.51 26.62 -16.30
N THR A 171 -2.73 26.04 -15.40
CA THR A 171 -1.46 26.62 -14.91
C THR A 171 -0.22 25.93 -15.47
N GLY A 172 -0.36 24.73 -16.05
CA GLY A 172 0.76 23.88 -16.46
C GLY A 172 1.56 23.28 -15.30
N ARG A 173 1.23 23.61 -14.05
CA ARG A 173 1.93 23.08 -12.87
C ARG A 173 1.61 21.61 -12.68
N ILE A 174 2.64 20.81 -12.44
CA ILE A 174 2.48 19.38 -12.16
C ILE A 174 1.71 19.19 -10.85
N GLN A 175 0.67 18.37 -10.92
CA GLN A 175 -0.17 17.93 -9.81
C GLN A 175 0.17 16.49 -9.45
N LYS A 176 0.14 16.20 -8.15
CA LYS A 176 0.38 14.87 -7.60
C LYS A 176 -0.73 13.90 -8.02
N GLY A 177 -0.36 12.87 -8.76
CA GLY A 177 -1.14 11.67 -9.00
C GLY A 177 -1.16 10.77 -7.77
N ARG A 178 -1.82 9.62 -7.91
CA ARG A 178 -2.05 8.71 -6.79
C ARG A 178 -0.76 8.16 -6.18
N ILE A 179 0.23 7.77 -7.00
CA ILE A 179 1.49 7.22 -6.47
C ILE A 179 2.23 8.23 -5.60
N SER A 180 2.35 9.49 -6.06
CA SER A 180 2.96 10.57 -5.28
C SER A 180 2.25 10.76 -3.96
N ARG A 181 0.92 10.88 -3.96
CA ARG A 181 0.13 11.05 -2.72
C ARG A 181 0.24 9.87 -1.77
N ILE A 182 0.35 8.64 -2.29
CA ILE A 182 0.57 7.45 -1.45
C ILE A 182 1.97 7.48 -0.83
N ASN A 183 2.99 7.81 -1.61
CA ASN A 183 4.37 7.87 -1.10
C ASN A 183 4.56 9.00 -0.08
N ASP A 184 3.90 10.15 -0.23
CA ASP A 184 3.92 11.25 0.75
C ASP A 184 3.42 10.83 2.14
N LEU A 185 2.65 9.75 2.25
CA LEU A 185 2.12 9.24 3.51
C LEU A 185 3.09 8.28 4.23
N GLU A 186 4.24 7.98 3.64
CA GLU A 186 5.25 7.07 4.21
C GLU A 186 4.70 5.69 4.68
N PRO A 187 3.82 5.01 3.91
CA PRO A 187 3.09 3.86 4.46
C PRO A 187 3.97 2.64 4.69
N TYR A 188 3.69 1.92 5.77
CA TYR A 188 4.22 0.58 6.00
C TYR A 188 3.57 -0.44 5.06
N LEU A 189 2.25 -0.30 4.88
CA LEU A 189 1.43 -1.18 4.07
C LEU A 189 0.51 -0.38 3.14
N VAL A 190 0.46 -0.78 1.87
CA VAL A 190 -0.59 -0.36 0.94
C VAL A 190 -1.43 -1.58 0.56
N LEU A 191 -2.72 -1.55 0.91
CA LEU A 191 -3.72 -2.50 0.44
C LEU A 191 -4.37 -1.94 -0.83
N SER A 192 -4.07 -2.52 -1.99
CA SER A 192 -4.72 -2.13 -3.26
C SER A 192 -5.80 -3.12 -3.61
N LEU A 193 -7.05 -2.64 -3.74
CA LEU A 193 -8.24 -3.44 -3.94
C LEU A 193 -8.76 -3.32 -5.37
N HIS A 194 -8.86 -4.46 -6.05
CA HIS A 194 -9.26 -4.59 -7.45
C HIS A 194 -10.20 -5.77 -7.69
N LEU A 195 -10.86 -5.77 -8.85
CA LEU A 195 -11.63 -6.90 -9.37
C LEU A 195 -11.23 -7.20 -10.81
N ASN A 196 -11.15 -8.48 -11.14
CA ASN A 196 -10.80 -8.89 -12.48
C ASN A 196 -12.01 -9.20 -13.38
N PRO A 197 -11.87 -9.08 -14.70
CA PRO A 197 -12.74 -9.77 -15.64
C PRO A 197 -12.31 -11.25 -15.77
N ALA A 198 -13.27 -12.17 -15.70
CA ALA A 198 -13.02 -13.59 -15.96
C ALA A 198 -13.27 -13.91 -17.45
N PRO A 199 -12.38 -14.64 -18.14
CA PRO A 199 -12.69 -15.14 -19.47
C PRO A 199 -13.83 -16.18 -19.41
N PRO A 200 -14.52 -16.46 -20.55
CA PRO A 200 -15.58 -17.46 -20.60
C PRO A 200 -15.14 -18.81 -20.01
N GLY A 201 -15.97 -19.40 -19.14
CA GLY A 201 -15.71 -20.69 -18.49
C GLY A 201 -14.77 -20.63 -17.26
N HIS A 202 -14.15 -19.48 -16.97
CA HIS A 202 -13.27 -19.35 -15.81
C HIS A 202 -14.08 -19.32 -14.50
N SER A 203 -13.66 -20.15 -13.54
CA SER A 203 -14.43 -20.39 -12.30
C SER A 203 -14.42 -19.23 -11.31
N GLY A 204 -13.61 -18.20 -11.54
CA GLY A 204 -13.39 -17.08 -10.64
C GLY A 204 -12.39 -17.40 -9.52
N GLY A 205 -12.33 -16.54 -8.51
CA GLY A 205 -11.36 -16.61 -7.42
C GLY A 205 -10.65 -15.29 -7.19
N MET A 206 -9.84 -15.26 -6.13
CA MET A 206 -8.99 -14.14 -5.76
C MET A 206 -7.56 -14.39 -6.20
N ALA A 207 -6.81 -13.36 -6.55
CA ALA A 207 -5.40 -13.48 -6.90
C ALA A 207 -4.60 -12.29 -6.38
N ALA A 208 -3.32 -12.52 -6.11
CA ALA A 208 -2.39 -11.42 -5.88
C ALA A 208 -1.89 -10.87 -7.22
N VAL A 209 -1.53 -9.59 -7.26
CA VAL A 209 -0.79 -9.00 -8.38
C VAL A 209 0.62 -8.66 -7.91
N LEU A 210 1.61 -9.21 -8.61
CA LEU A 210 3.01 -9.09 -8.24
C LEU A 210 3.83 -8.47 -9.37
N SER A 211 4.88 -7.75 -8.99
CA SER A 211 5.92 -7.27 -9.88
C SER A 211 7.25 -7.84 -9.40
N PRO A 212 8.04 -8.50 -10.25
CA PRO A 212 9.40 -8.91 -9.90
C PRO A 212 10.29 -7.72 -9.59
N GLY A 213 11.48 -7.98 -9.05
CA GLY A 213 12.49 -6.99 -8.72
C GLY A 213 13.64 -6.92 -9.72
N TRP A 214 14.68 -6.19 -9.32
CA TRP A 214 15.89 -5.96 -10.11
C TRP A 214 16.48 -7.24 -10.70
N LYS A 215 16.66 -8.28 -9.86
CA LYS A 215 17.36 -9.52 -10.25
C LYS A 215 16.68 -10.21 -11.44
N THR A 216 15.35 -10.27 -11.42
CA THR A 216 14.57 -10.90 -12.49
C THR A 216 14.58 -10.07 -13.76
N PHE A 217 14.36 -8.76 -13.65
CA PHE A 217 14.39 -7.91 -14.83
C PHE A 217 15.78 -7.82 -15.45
N ASP A 218 16.86 -7.83 -14.66
CA ASP A 218 18.22 -7.90 -15.18
C ASP A 218 18.53 -9.25 -15.84
N LEU A 219 18.05 -10.37 -15.29
CA LEU A 219 18.13 -11.66 -15.97
C LEU A 219 17.42 -11.63 -17.34
N LEU A 220 16.22 -11.06 -17.42
CA LEU A 220 15.47 -10.91 -18.67
C LEU A 220 16.19 -10.00 -19.68
N ARG A 221 16.89 -8.96 -19.20
CA ARG A 221 17.78 -8.13 -20.04
C ARG A 221 18.97 -8.94 -20.55
N GLN A 222 19.63 -9.73 -19.70
CA GLN A 222 20.74 -10.60 -20.10
C GLN A 222 20.31 -11.66 -21.12
N ILE A 223 19.11 -12.24 -20.98
CA ILE A 223 18.52 -13.14 -21.97
C ILE A 223 18.29 -12.40 -23.30
N SER A 224 17.75 -11.19 -23.24
CA SER A 224 17.55 -10.34 -24.43
C SER A 224 18.86 -9.99 -25.15
N LEU A 225 19.95 -9.86 -24.40
CA LEU A 225 21.32 -9.65 -24.89
C LEU A 225 22.04 -10.94 -25.31
N LYS A 226 21.39 -12.10 -25.22
CA LYS A 226 21.98 -13.43 -25.47
C LYS A 226 23.17 -13.77 -24.55
N GLN A 227 23.26 -13.12 -23.41
CA GLN A 227 24.27 -13.40 -22.37
C GLN A 227 23.86 -14.55 -21.46
N LYS A 228 22.55 -14.85 -21.42
CA LYS A 228 21.95 -15.98 -20.71
C LYS A 228 20.97 -16.72 -21.62
N PRO A 229 20.82 -18.05 -21.48
CA PRO A 229 19.87 -18.82 -22.27
C PRO A 229 18.43 -18.56 -21.82
N ALA A 230 17.48 -18.70 -22.75
CA ALA A 230 16.05 -18.60 -22.47
C ALA A 230 15.56 -19.58 -21.39
N SER A 231 16.22 -20.74 -21.24
CA SER A 231 15.92 -21.74 -20.20
C SER A 231 16.01 -21.19 -18.78
N ASP A 232 16.81 -20.15 -18.56
CA ASP A 232 16.96 -19.58 -17.20
C ASP A 232 15.70 -18.85 -16.75
N PHE A 233 14.91 -18.29 -17.67
CA PHE A 233 13.59 -17.74 -17.34
C PHE A 233 12.65 -18.85 -16.84
N TYR A 234 12.61 -19.99 -17.52
CA TYR A 234 11.69 -21.08 -17.18
C TYR A 234 12.03 -21.81 -15.87
N LYS A 235 13.22 -21.55 -15.30
CA LYS A 235 13.59 -22.00 -13.94
C LYS A 235 13.10 -21.05 -12.85
N LEU A 236 12.61 -19.86 -13.21
CA LEU A 236 12.10 -18.91 -12.23
C LEU A 236 10.75 -19.38 -11.69
N PRO A 237 10.51 -19.19 -10.38
CA PRO A 237 9.29 -19.65 -9.73
C PRO A 237 7.99 -18.95 -10.22
N TRP A 238 8.10 -17.76 -10.84
CA TRP A 238 6.97 -17.06 -11.46
C TRP A 238 6.88 -17.20 -12.98
N ALA A 239 7.74 -18.00 -13.63
CA ALA A 239 7.76 -18.10 -15.09
C ALA A 239 6.37 -18.46 -15.65
N ASP A 240 5.65 -19.33 -14.94
CA ASP A 240 4.34 -19.80 -15.35
C ASP A 240 3.18 -18.85 -15.03
N HIS A 241 3.43 -17.82 -14.24
CA HIS A 241 2.42 -16.89 -13.76
C HIS A 241 2.50 -15.53 -14.46
N TRP A 242 3.42 -15.40 -15.42
CA TRP A 242 3.58 -14.18 -16.20
C TRP A 242 2.37 -13.93 -17.10
N LEU A 243 1.80 -12.73 -17.00
CA LEU A 243 0.64 -12.36 -17.81
C LEU A 243 1.00 -12.26 -19.29
N GLY A 244 0.15 -12.84 -20.14
CA GLY A 244 0.19 -12.62 -21.57
C GLY A 244 -0.25 -11.19 -21.88
N THR A 245 0.66 -10.40 -22.45
CA THR A 245 0.39 -8.98 -22.71
C THR A 245 0.01 -8.69 -24.17
N GLU A 246 0.26 -9.63 -25.10
CA GLU A 246 -0.12 -9.52 -26.51
C GLU A 246 -0.60 -10.84 -27.11
N PRO A 247 -1.55 -10.79 -28.05
CA PRO A 247 -1.93 -11.96 -28.84
C PRO A 247 -0.72 -12.61 -29.54
N GLY A 248 -0.63 -13.93 -29.41
CA GLY A 248 0.41 -14.74 -30.06
C GLY A 248 1.80 -14.60 -29.44
N TRP A 249 1.93 -13.99 -28.25
CA TRP A 249 3.17 -13.96 -27.48
C TRP A 249 3.17 -15.05 -26.40
N ASN A 250 4.32 -15.68 -26.17
CA ASN A 250 4.53 -16.58 -25.03
C ASN A 250 4.95 -15.81 -23.76
N LYS A 251 5.01 -16.51 -22.63
CA LYS A 251 5.35 -15.91 -21.31
C LYS A 251 6.72 -15.22 -21.30
N LEU A 252 7.74 -15.80 -21.95
CA LEU A 252 9.07 -15.19 -22.04
C LEU A 252 9.07 -13.93 -22.89
N GLU A 253 8.30 -13.90 -23.99
CA GLU A 253 8.14 -12.71 -24.83
C GLU A 253 7.48 -11.57 -24.04
N ALA A 254 6.40 -11.87 -23.31
CA ALA A 254 5.74 -10.91 -22.43
C ALA A 254 6.68 -10.41 -21.32
N ALA A 255 7.42 -11.33 -20.67
CA ALA A 255 8.37 -10.99 -19.62
C ALA A 255 9.49 -10.07 -20.10
N ARG A 256 10.04 -10.33 -21.29
CA ARG A 256 11.04 -9.43 -21.89
C ARG A 256 10.45 -8.05 -22.19
N ALA A 257 9.24 -7.95 -22.73
CA ALA A 257 8.63 -6.63 -22.92
C ALA A 257 8.45 -5.87 -21.59
N ASP A 258 8.09 -6.56 -20.51
CA ASP A 258 8.01 -5.95 -19.19
C ASP A 258 9.37 -5.50 -18.65
N ALA A 259 10.44 -6.26 -18.89
CA ALA A 259 11.81 -5.83 -18.58
C ALA A 259 12.21 -4.57 -19.38
N TRP A 260 11.79 -4.47 -20.65
CA TRP A 260 12.02 -3.28 -21.47
C TRP A 260 11.27 -2.05 -20.93
N VAL A 261 10.05 -2.25 -20.44
CA VAL A 261 9.27 -1.19 -19.80
C VAL A 261 9.93 -0.72 -18.52
N TYR A 262 10.36 -1.67 -17.70
CA TYR A 262 11.02 -1.42 -16.44
C TYR A 262 12.29 -0.59 -16.63
N MET A 263 13.15 -0.96 -17.58
CA MET A 263 14.46 -0.33 -17.79
C MET A 263 14.42 0.93 -18.64
N ASN A 264 13.71 0.87 -19.77
CA ASN A 264 13.87 1.84 -20.85
C ASN A 264 12.57 2.59 -21.15
N GLY A 265 11.46 2.26 -20.49
CA GLY A 265 10.19 2.96 -20.67
C GLY A 265 9.46 2.65 -21.98
N TYR A 266 9.83 1.58 -22.69
CA TYR A 266 9.14 1.11 -23.90
C TYR A 266 8.91 -0.38 -23.80
N TRP A 267 7.92 -0.87 -24.53
CA TRP A 267 7.87 -2.30 -24.81
C TRP A 267 9.00 -2.72 -25.76
N SER A 268 9.36 -3.99 -25.76
CA SER A 268 10.17 -4.57 -26.84
C SER A 268 9.30 -4.95 -28.04
N ASN A 269 9.95 -5.19 -29.17
CA ASN A 269 9.38 -6.06 -30.20
C ASN A 269 9.29 -7.52 -29.70
N LYS A 270 8.62 -8.39 -30.46
CA LYS A 270 8.43 -9.81 -30.09
C LYS A 270 9.76 -10.55 -29.88
N SER A 271 10.81 -10.21 -30.65
CA SER A 271 12.14 -10.82 -30.48
C SER A 271 12.82 -10.43 -29.17
N GLY A 272 12.36 -9.39 -28.47
CA GLY A 272 12.92 -8.92 -27.21
C GLY A 272 14.23 -8.15 -27.36
N THR A 273 14.64 -7.79 -28.58
CA THR A 273 16.00 -7.27 -28.85
C THR A 273 16.02 -5.78 -29.19
N ALA A 274 14.87 -5.17 -29.45
CA ALA A 274 14.75 -3.76 -29.81
C ALA A 274 13.46 -3.15 -29.25
N PRO A 275 13.43 -1.83 -29.01
CA PRO A 275 12.23 -1.17 -28.52
C PRO A 275 11.15 -1.11 -29.60
N TRP A 276 9.90 -1.29 -29.17
CA TRP A 276 8.72 -1.05 -29.97
C TRP A 276 8.29 0.41 -29.80
N TYR A 277 8.83 1.31 -30.64
CA TYR A 277 8.61 2.76 -30.53
C TYR A 277 7.13 3.21 -30.57
N LYS A 278 6.24 2.40 -31.15
CA LYS A 278 4.79 2.66 -31.17
C LYS A 278 4.09 2.37 -29.83
N LYS A 279 4.77 1.71 -28.88
CA LYS A 279 4.24 1.35 -27.55
C LYS A 279 5.10 1.94 -26.42
N PRO A 280 5.19 3.28 -26.30
CA PRO A 280 5.84 3.91 -25.16
C PRO A 280 5.06 3.67 -23.88
N ARG A 281 5.79 3.43 -22.78
CA ARG A 281 5.28 3.35 -21.41
C ARG A 281 5.91 4.38 -20.49
N GLY A 282 6.79 5.23 -21.00
CA GLY A 282 7.48 6.31 -20.28
C GLY A 282 8.51 5.78 -19.28
N PHE A 283 9.48 6.62 -18.93
CA PHE A 283 10.43 6.34 -17.84
C PHE A 283 9.70 6.49 -16.51
N ARG A 284 9.03 5.41 -16.08
CA ARG A 284 7.96 5.46 -15.08
C ARG A 284 8.41 6.07 -13.77
N HIS A 285 9.64 5.80 -13.32
CA HIS A 285 10.21 6.37 -12.10
C HIS A 285 10.29 7.90 -12.10
N ASN A 286 10.16 8.56 -13.26
CA ASN A 286 10.13 10.02 -13.39
C ASN A 286 8.75 10.58 -13.73
N LEU A 287 7.70 9.76 -13.70
CA LEU A 287 6.33 10.19 -14.02
C LEU A 287 5.51 10.56 -12.77
N PHE A 288 6.17 10.64 -11.62
CA PHE A 288 5.57 11.02 -10.35
C PHE A 288 6.64 11.57 -9.40
N GLN A 289 6.21 12.38 -8.44
CA GLN A 289 7.05 13.00 -7.42
C GLN A 289 7.36 12.03 -6.29
N TRP A 290 8.65 11.87 -6.00
CA TRP A 290 9.22 11.08 -4.90
C TRP A 290 10.74 11.28 -4.87
N ARG A 291 11.41 10.88 -3.78
CA ARG A 291 12.86 11.02 -3.59
C ARG A 291 13.74 10.37 -4.67
N TYR A 292 13.24 9.30 -5.29
CA TYR A 292 14.01 8.49 -6.23
C TYR A 292 13.85 8.93 -7.69
N ALA A 293 13.07 9.98 -7.97
CA ALA A 293 13.02 10.59 -9.29
C ALA A 293 14.38 11.22 -9.64
N ASP A 294 14.69 11.22 -10.92
CA ASP A 294 15.89 11.87 -11.44
C ASP A 294 15.77 13.40 -11.35
N PRO A 295 16.89 14.13 -11.25
CA PRO A 295 16.88 15.58 -11.08
C PRO A 295 16.13 16.34 -12.18
N PRO A 296 15.61 17.56 -11.90
CA PRO A 296 14.97 18.39 -12.91
C PRO A 296 15.83 18.56 -14.17
N GLY A 297 15.20 18.43 -15.35
CA GLY A 297 15.88 18.49 -16.65
C GLY A 297 16.35 17.14 -17.19
N TRP A 298 16.07 16.03 -16.48
CA TRP A 298 16.35 14.67 -16.92
C TRP A 298 15.82 14.36 -18.33
N GLU A 299 14.76 15.03 -18.79
CA GLU A 299 14.18 14.83 -20.13
C GLU A 299 15.18 15.16 -21.24
N LYS A 300 16.02 16.19 -21.02
CA LYS A 300 17.08 16.58 -21.98
C LYS A 300 18.16 15.50 -22.04
N THR A 301 18.56 14.99 -20.87
CA THR A 301 19.49 13.86 -20.76
C THR A 301 18.92 12.63 -21.45
N ALA A 302 17.66 12.30 -21.19
CA ALA A 302 16.97 11.17 -21.79
C ALA A 302 16.94 11.26 -23.32
N LEU A 303 16.69 12.44 -23.88
CA LEU A 303 16.72 12.67 -25.33
C LEU A 303 18.12 12.48 -25.93
N LYS A 304 19.17 12.99 -25.26
CA LYS A 304 20.57 12.85 -25.69
C LYS A 304 21.03 11.39 -25.65
N GLU A 305 20.64 10.66 -24.61
CA GLU A 305 21.14 9.32 -24.32
C GLU A 305 20.43 8.19 -25.06
N ARG A 306 19.29 8.46 -25.72
CA ARG A 306 18.49 7.41 -26.40
C ARG A 306 19.31 6.47 -27.27
N LYS A 307 20.35 6.98 -27.95
CA LYS A 307 21.25 6.21 -28.85
C LYS A 307 22.68 6.05 -28.29
N SER A 308 22.92 6.55 -27.07
CA SER A 308 24.20 6.56 -26.38
C SER A 308 24.20 5.59 -25.19
N THR A 309 25.24 5.64 -24.37
CA THR A 309 25.34 4.98 -23.06
C THR A 309 24.73 5.86 -21.98
N GLY A 310 24.00 5.24 -21.05
CA GLY A 310 23.37 5.92 -19.91
C GLY A 310 22.04 5.28 -19.47
N PRO A 311 21.41 5.79 -18.40
CA PRO A 311 20.17 5.26 -17.83
C PRO A 311 18.94 5.39 -18.73
N TYR A 312 18.99 6.22 -19.77
CA TYR A 312 17.89 6.36 -20.74
C TYR A 312 18.20 5.75 -22.11
N SER A 313 19.29 4.99 -22.23
CA SER A 313 19.65 4.35 -23.48
C SER A 313 18.57 3.39 -23.93
N MET A 314 18.15 3.49 -25.20
CA MET A 314 17.23 2.55 -25.83
C MET A 314 17.93 1.30 -26.38
N ILE A 315 19.23 1.16 -26.12
CA ILE A 315 20.08 0.05 -26.55
C ILE A 315 20.54 -0.69 -25.30
N TYR A 316 20.01 -1.89 -25.04
CA TYR A 316 20.29 -2.65 -23.81
C TYR A 316 21.77 -2.87 -23.47
N SER A 317 22.65 -2.98 -24.47
CA SER A 317 24.10 -3.12 -24.23
C SER A 317 24.76 -1.82 -23.75
N LYS A 318 24.13 -0.67 -24.03
CA LYS A 318 24.57 0.67 -23.62
C LYS A 318 23.78 1.22 -22.43
N TRP A 319 22.65 0.62 -22.09
CA TRP A 319 21.86 0.99 -20.92
C TRP A 319 22.64 0.70 -19.62
N ARG A 320 22.53 1.59 -18.63
CA ARG A 320 23.21 1.50 -17.34
C ARG A 320 22.24 1.81 -16.18
N PRO A 321 22.23 1.02 -15.09
CA PRO A 321 21.39 1.28 -13.92
C PRO A 321 21.97 2.40 -13.04
N GLU A 322 21.95 3.64 -13.54
CA GLU A 322 22.56 4.80 -12.87
C GLU A 322 21.50 5.73 -12.29
N GLY A 323 21.67 6.12 -11.01
CA GLY A 323 20.79 7.07 -10.32
C GLY A 323 20.05 6.45 -9.13
N LYS A 324 19.43 7.33 -8.32
CA LYS A 324 18.82 6.98 -7.02
C LYS A 324 17.76 5.88 -7.14
N PHE A 325 16.97 5.88 -8.21
CA PHE A 325 15.99 4.83 -8.45
C PHE A 325 16.67 3.47 -8.60
N TRP A 326 17.72 3.36 -9.41
CA TRP A 326 18.38 2.08 -9.67
C TRP A 326 19.15 1.56 -8.45
N GLU A 327 19.77 2.46 -7.68
CA GLU A 327 20.39 2.13 -6.39
C GLU A 327 19.36 1.56 -5.41
N ARG A 328 18.16 2.16 -5.33
CA ARG A 328 17.04 1.61 -4.56
C ARG A 328 16.66 0.23 -5.08
N GLU A 329 16.41 0.09 -6.38
CA GLU A 329 15.95 -1.14 -7.03
C GLU A 329 16.88 -2.34 -6.76
N GLN A 330 18.19 -2.07 -6.65
CA GLN A 330 19.22 -3.07 -6.34
C GLN A 330 19.37 -3.36 -4.84
N GLY A 331 18.70 -2.60 -3.98
CA GLY A 331 18.80 -2.68 -2.53
C GLY A 331 18.11 -3.89 -1.90
N LYS A 332 18.47 -4.17 -0.64
CA LYS A 332 17.93 -5.31 0.13
C LYS A 332 16.41 -5.22 0.35
N ALA A 333 15.88 -4.02 0.59
CA ALA A 333 14.45 -3.81 0.81
C ALA A 333 13.59 -4.21 -0.40
N GLU A 334 14.07 -3.92 -1.61
CA GLU A 334 13.38 -4.31 -2.85
C GLU A 334 13.38 -5.81 -3.02
N TYR A 335 14.55 -6.41 -2.77
CA TYR A 335 14.70 -7.86 -2.80
C TYR A 335 13.75 -8.53 -1.80
N TRP A 336 13.69 -8.08 -0.55
CA TRP A 336 12.79 -8.68 0.45
C TRP A 336 11.33 -8.54 0.10
N ARG A 337 10.90 -7.40 -0.45
CA ARG A 337 9.47 -7.18 -0.70
C ARG A 337 8.97 -7.77 -2.01
N ARG A 338 9.82 -7.93 -3.03
CA ARG A 338 9.39 -8.38 -4.37
C ARG A 338 9.97 -9.69 -4.86
N GLU A 339 11.08 -10.17 -4.30
CA GLU A 339 11.86 -11.28 -4.89
C GLU A 339 12.07 -12.44 -3.91
N ALA A 340 12.38 -12.13 -2.66
CA ALA A 340 12.83 -13.12 -1.70
C ALA A 340 11.77 -14.19 -1.44
N ALA A 341 12.23 -15.43 -1.26
CA ALA A 341 11.44 -16.41 -0.52
C ALA A 341 11.27 -15.93 0.93
N VAL A 342 10.11 -16.16 1.51
CA VAL A 342 9.81 -15.77 2.89
C VAL A 342 9.82 -17.03 3.76
N SER A 343 10.91 -17.20 4.52
CA SER A 343 11.17 -18.42 5.32
C SER A 343 9.98 -18.77 6.22
N GLY A 344 9.57 -20.04 6.22
CA GLY A 344 8.47 -20.57 7.03
C GLY A 344 7.06 -20.14 6.57
N SER A 345 6.92 -19.50 5.41
CA SER A 345 5.61 -19.14 4.83
C SER A 345 5.28 -19.91 3.55
N GLY A 346 6.14 -20.80 3.08
CA GLY A 346 5.93 -21.49 1.79
C GLY A 346 5.85 -20.54 0.57
N ILE A 347 6.05 -19.23 0.75
CA ILE A 347 6.21 -18.27 -0.33
C ILE A 347 7.66 -18.35 -0.80
N ASN A 348 7.86 -18.84 -2.01
CA ASN A 348 9.17 -19.02 -2.65
C ASN A 348 9.54 -17.88 -3.62
N TYR A 349 8.64 -16.93 -3.87
CA TYR A 349 8.88 -15.74 -4.69
C TYR A 349 7.89 -14.63 -4.37
N GLY A 350 8.15 -13.40 -4.85
CA GLY A 350 7.24 -12.28 -4.66
C GLY A 350 7.38 -11.58 -3.31
N GLY A 351 8.26 -12.06 -2.43
CA GLY A 351 8.64 -11.40 -1.19
C GLY A 351 7.50 -11.17 -0.21
N ASP A 352 7.69 -10.16 0.63
CA ASP A 352 6.69 -9.73 1.61
C ASP A 352 5.41 -9.19 0.94
N ASN A 353 5.45 -8.70 -0.30
CA ASN A 353 4.25 -8.34 -1.06
C ASN A 353 3.36 -9.57 -1.31
N HIS A 354 3.95 -10.69 -1.75
CA HIS A 354 3.21 -11.92 -1.95
C HIS A 354 2.70 -12.50 -0.63
N LEU A 355 3.53 -12.50 0.43
CA LEU A 355 3.08 -12.92 1.75
C LEU A 355 1.88 -12.08 2.23
N ALA A 356 1.97 -10.76 2.17
CA ALA A 356 0.88 -9.87 2.58
C ALA A 356 -0.38 -10.11 1.75
N SER A 357 -0.28 -10.15 0.42
CA SER A 357 -1.45 -10.39 -0.44
C SER A 357 -2.10 -11.74 -0.16
N ASN A 358 -1.31 -12.81 -0.11
CA ASN A 358 -1.82 -14.16 0.11
C ASN A 358 -2.47 -14.27 1.50
N GLU A 359 -1.84 -13.74 2.54
CA GLU A 359 -2.38 -13.79 3.89
C GLU A 359 -3.72 -13.03 4.00
N LEU A 360 -3.82 -11.83 3.41
CA LEU A 360 -5.08 -11.06 3.40
C LEU A 360 -6.20 -11.77 2.64
N MET A 361 -5.91 -12.42 1.51
CA MET A 361 -6.90 -13.25 0.80
C MET A 361 -7.33 -14.46 1.64
N ARG A 362 -6.41 -15.09 2.38
CA ARG A 362 -6.76 -16.16 3.35
C ARG A 362 -7.64 -15.62 4.46
N PHE A 363 -7.40 -14.41 4.95
CA PHE A 363 -8.29 -13.76 5.92
C PHE A 363 -9.68 -13.52 5.36
N ILE A 364 -9.82 -13.09 4.09
CA ILE A 364 -11.15 -13.01 3.44
C ILE A 364 -11.84 -14.38 3.44
N GLN A 365 -11.15 -15.43 2.96
CA GLN A 365 -11.70 -16.79 2.92
C GLN A 365 -12.16 -17.29 4.28
N TYR A 366 -11.34 -17.07 5.29
CA TYR A 366 -11.55 -17.52 6.65
C TYR A 366 -12.64 -16.72 7.35
N GLY A 367 -12.51 -15.39 7.35
CA GLY A 367 -13.38 -14.50 8.07
C GLY A 367 -14.80 -14.44 7.54
N VAL A 368 -15.00 -14.51 6.22
CA VAL A 368 -16.35 -14.61 5.66
C VAL A 368 -17.03 -15.91 6.11
N ARG A 369 -16.31 -17.04 6.18
CA ARG A 369 -16.87 -18.32 6.66
C ARG A 369 -17.13 -18.33 8.17
N MET A 370 -16.32 -17.63 8.94
CA MET A 370 -16.52 -17.46 10.38
C MET A 370 -17.79 -16.67 10.68
N GLN A 371 -18.08 -15.65 9.87
CA GLN A 371 -19.17 -14.70 10.11
C GLN A 371 -20.48 -15.08 9.40
N VAL A 372 -20.42 -15.85 8.32
CA VAL A 372 -21.58 -16.19 7.47
C VAL A 372 -21.73 -17.72 7.36
N PRO A 373 -22.62 -18.34 8.15
CA PRO A 373 -22.80 -19.80 8.18
C PRO A 373 -23.04 -20.43 6.80
N GLU A 374 -23.79 -19.76 5.92
CA GLU A 374 -24.14 -20.23 4.56
C GLU A 374 -22.93 -20.31 3.63
N LYS A 375 -21.80 -19.69 4.01
CA LYS A 375 -20.55 -19.67 3.24
C LYS A 375 -19.53 -20.70 3.69
N ARG A 376 -19.77 -21.45 4.78
CA ARG A 376 -18.80 -22.39 5.38
C ARG A 376 -18.32 -23.48 4.42
N ALA A 377 -19.19 -23.97 3.53
CA ALA A 377 -18.81 -24.99 2.55
C ALA A 377 -17.74 -24.48 1.57
N ALA A 378 -16.81 -25.37 1.17
CA ALA A 378 -15.62 -25.00 0.41
C ALA A 378 -15.95 -24.32 -0.93
N ASN A 379 -16.98 -24.78 -1.64
CA ASN A 379 -17.40 -24.29 -2.95
C ASN A 379 -18.19 -22.96 -2.94
N LYS A 380 -18.49 -22.40 -1.75
CA LYS A 380 -19.34 -21.20 -1.62
C LYS A 380 -18.58 -19.89 -1.86
N LEU A 381 -17.25 -19.90 -1.76
CA LEU A 381 -16.37 -18.80 -2.15
C LEU A 381 -15.42 -19.28 -3.25
N GLY A 382 -14.92 -18.37 -4.08
CA GLY A 382 -13.93 -18.71 -5.11
C GLY A 382 -12.61 -19.13 -4.49
N PRO A 383 -11.74 -19.86 -5.20
CA PRO A 383 -10.42 -20.21 -4.68
C PRO A 383 -9.50 -19.00 -4.52
N ILE A 384 -8.37 -19.19 -3.85
CA ILE A 384 -7.19 -18.33 -4.06
C ILE A 384 -6.42 -18.94 -5.22
N LEU A 385 -6.24 -18.16 -6.29
CA LEU A 385 -5.55 -18.51 -7.52
C LEU A 385 -4.06 -18.15 -7.41
N ASP A 386 -3.29 -18.69 -8.36
CA ASP A 386 -1.92 -18.24 -8.58
C ASP A 386 -1.88 -16.73 -8.88
N PRO A 387 -0.80 -16.04 -8.48
CA PRO A 387 -0.68 -14.60 -8.69
C PRO A 387 -0.55 -14.24 -10.17
N PHE A 388 -0.91 -13.01 -10.50
CA PHE A 388 -0.63 -12.40 -11.79
C PHE A 388 0.69 -11.63 -11.75
N VAL A 389 1.61 -11.93 -12.67
CA VAL A 389 2.96 -11.33 -12.68
C VAL A 389 3.16 -10.46 -13.92
N SER A 390 3.52 -9.19 -13.70
CA SER A 390 3.91 -8.23 -14.75
C SER A 390 4.60 -7.01 -14.13
N THR A 391 5.06 -6.04 -14.94
CA THR A 391 5.61 -4.74 -14.48
C THR A 391 4.50 -3.79 -13.98
N TYR A 392 3.78 -4.17 -12.93
CA TYR A 392 2.74 -3.35 -12.33
C TYR A 392 3.31 -2.16 -11.56
N THR A 393 2.65 -1.00 -11.68
CA THR A 393 3.17 0.27 -11.15
C THR A 393 3.19 0.29 -9.62
N LEU A 394 2.05 0.03 -8.95
CA LEU A 394 1.94 0.11 -7.49
C LEU A 394 2.98 -0.78 -6.77
N PRO A 395 3.10 -2.09 -7.08
CA PRO A 395 4.09 -2.94 -6.41
C PRO A 395 5.54 -2.52 -6.63
N THR A 396 5.83 -1.78 -7.71
CA THR A 396 7.20 -1.37 -8.08
C THR A 396 7.58 -0.01 -7.48
N TYR A 397 6.68 0.97 -7.56
CA TYR A 397 6.98 2.38 -7.36
C TYR A 397 6.45 2.97 -6.05
N THR A 398 5.86 2.13 -5.20
CA THR A 398 5.46 2.51 -3.85
C THR A 398 6.55 2.15 -2.85
N ASN A 399 6.83 3.05 -1.91
CA ASN A 399 7.83 2.85 -0.88
C ASN A 399 7.28 2.10 0.36
N ALA A 400 6.60 0.97 0.12
CA ALA A 400 5.89 0.20 1.15
C ALA A 400 5.89 -1.30 0.83
N VAL A 401 5.44 -2.13 1.78
CA VAL A 401 4.90 -3.46 1.43
C VAL A 401 3.55 -3.24 0.77
N VAL A 402 3.33 -3.87 -0.39
CA VAL A 402 2.10 -3.70 -1.18
C VAL A 402 1.34 -5.01 -1.24
N ALA A 403 0.17 -5.05 -0.62
CA ALA A 403 -0.81 -6.11 -0.79
C ALA A 403 -1.78 -5.74 -1.92
N PHE A 404 -1.43 -6.10 -3.16
CA PHE A 404 -2.30 -5.88 -4.31
C PHE A 404 -3.20 -7.10 -4.50
N LEU A 405 -4.51 -6.89 -4.32
CA LEU A 405 -5.53 -7.93 -4.32
C LEU A 405 -6.52 -7.74 -5.46
N GLU A 406 -6.63 -8.76 -6.29
CA GLU A 406 -7.81 -9.00 -7.10
C GLU A 406 -8.77 -9.81 -6.23
N VAL A 407 -9.71 -9.14 -5.57
CA VAL A 407 -10.56 -9.76 -4.53
C VAL A 407 -11.69 -10.64 -5.10
N GLY A 408 -11.68 -10.87 -6.40
CA GLY A 408 -12.67 -11.68 -7.10
C GLY A 408 -12.75 -11.31 -8.57
N HIS A 409 -13.65 -11.97 -9.29
CA HIS A 409 -13.97 -11.61 -10.66
C HIS A 409 -15.35 -10.96 -10.77
N LEU A 410 -15.42 -9.76 -11.34
CA LEU A 410 -16.65 -8.96 -11.34
C LEU A 410 -17.79 -9.64 -12.11
N ASN A 411 -17.50 -10.35 -13.20
CA ASN A 411 -18.51 -11.04 -14.00
C ASN A 411 -18.90 -12.42 -13.44
N VAL A 412 -18.15 -12.97 -12.48
CA VAL A 412 -18.50 -14.23 -11.81
C VAL A 412 -19.47 -13.95 -10.66
N TRP A 413 -20.67 -14.52 -10.74
CA TRP A 413 -21.77 -14.23 -9.81
C TRP A 413 -21.37 -14.41 -8.33
N ARG A 414 -20.73 -15.55 -8.01
CA ARG A 414 -20.33 -15.89 -6.63
C ARG A 414 -19.37 -14.86 -6.04
N ASP A 415 -18.34 -14.49 -6.80
CA ASP A 415 -17.30 -13.56 -6.35
C ASP A 415 -17.87 -12.14 -6.21
N ARG A 416 -18.64 -11.70 -7.20
CA ARG A 416 -19.33 -10.40 -7.16
C ARG A 416 -20.26 -10.29 -5.94
N ARG A 417 -21.03 -11.34 -5.63
CA ARG A 417 -21.94 -11.34 -4.47
C ARG A 417 -21.18 -11.36 -3.14
N MET A 418 -20.01 -11.98 -3.05
CA MET A 418 -19.15 -11.85 -1.86
C MET A 418 -18.80 -10.38 -1.58
N VAL A 419 -18.39 -9.63 -2.60
CA VAL A 419 -18.00 -8.22 -2.44
C VAL A 419 -19.20 -7.29 -2.17
N ILE A 420 -20.37 -7.61 -2.74
CA ILE A 420 -21.57 -6.79 -2.57
C ILE A 420 -22.31 -7.10 -1.26
N ASP A 421 -22.65 -8.37 -1.05
CA ASP A 421 -23.54 -8.79 0.02
C ASP A 421 -22.80 -9.06 1.33
N GLN A 422 -21.54 -9.50 1.25
CA GLN A 422 -20.70 -9.82 2.41
C GLN A 422 -19.61 -8.74 2.61
N ARG A 423 -19.87 -7.51 2.17
CA ARG A 423 -18.89 -6.42 2.19
C ARG A 423 -18.35 -6.14 3.58
N GLU A 424 -19.20 -6.22 4.60
CA GLU A 424 -18.83 -5.99 6.00
C GLU A 424 -17.88 -7.07 6.50
N GLU A 425 -18.20 -8.32 6.21
CA GLU A 425 -17.42 -9.47 6.62
C GLU A 425 -16.07 -9.48 5.92
N VAL A 426 -16.02 -9.15 4.62
CA VAL A 426 -14.78 -8.95 3.86
C VAL A 426 -13.96 -7.82 4.47
N ALA A 427 -14.57 -6.67 4.78
CA ALA A 427 -13.88 -5.53 5.35
C ALA A 427 -13.28 -5.81 6.74
N ARG A 428 -14.05 -6.45 7.64
CA ARG A 428 -13.56 -6.90 8.96
C ARG A 428 -12.43 -7.91 8.80
N SER A 429 -12.58 -8.86 7.87
CA SER A 429 -11.55 -9.86 7.59
C SER A 429 -10.24 -9.22 7.15
N LEU A 430 -10.30 -8.24 6.24
CA LEU A 430 -9.13 -7.48 5.80
C LEU A 430 -8.51 -6.68 6.94
N ALA A 431 -9.30 -5.97 7.75
CA ALA A 431 -8.79 -5.19 8.87
C ALA A 431 -8.11 -6.06 9.94
N VAL A 432 -8.69 -7.22 10.27
CA VAL A 432 -8.08 -8.22 11.17
C VAL A 432 -6.82 -8.83 10.54
N GLY A 433 -6.84 -9.11 9.24
CA GLY A 433 -5.68 -9.61 8.52
C GLY A 433 -4.53 -8.60 8.53
N ILE A 434 -4.81 -7.32 8.31
CA ILE A 434 -3.84 -6.23 8.42
C ILE A 434 -3.28 -6.21 9.84
N TYR A 435 -4.13 -6.18 10.88
CA TYR A 435 -3.67 -6.26 12.27
C TYR A 435 -2.74 -7.45 12.52
N SER A 436 -3.09 -8.63 12.00
CA SER A 436 -2.27 -9.84 12.09
C SER A 436 -0.93 -9.71 11.39
N LEU A 437 -0.80 -8.96 10.29
CA LEU A 437 0.48 -8.71 9.65
C LEU A 437 1.42 -7.88 10.54
N PHE A 438 0.90 -7.03 11.42
CA PHE A 438 1.74 -6.18 12.30
C PHE A 438 2.03 -6.80 13.67
N THR A 439 1.14 -7.65 14.17
CA THR A 439 1.20 -8.17 15.55
C THR A 439 1.27 -9.69 15.63
N GLY A 440 0.85 -10.40 14.59
CA GLY A 440 0.53 -11.82 14.66
C GLY A 440 -0.84 -12.06 15.30
N LEU A 441 -1.43 -13.22 15.06
CA LEU A 441 -2.74 -13.57 15.62
C LEU A 441 -2.90 -15.08 15.74
N GLU A 442 -3.23 -15.56 16.95
CA GLU A 442 -3.59 -16.97 17.14
C GLU A 442 -5.04 -17.20 16.70
N LEU A 443 -5.23 -17.96 15.62
CA LEU A 443 -6.54 -18.11 14.98
C LEU A 443 -7.34 -19.29 15.54
N LYS A 444 -8.66 -19.11 15.64
CA LYS A 444 -9.59 -20.23 15.84
C LYS A 444 -9.47 -21.19 14.66
N LYS A 445 -9.57 -22.49 14.95
CA LYS A 445 -9.57 -23.56 13.94
C LYS A 445 -10.99 -24.11 13.78
N PRO A 446 -11.82 -23.56 12.88
CA PRO A 446 -13.23 -23.90 12.82
C PRO A 446 -13.54 -25.27 12.18
N GLY A 447 -12.55 -25.95 11.61
CA GLY A 447 -12.74 -27.24 10.94
C GLY A 447 -13.37 -27.15 9.54
N TYR A 448 -13.56 -25.95 8.99
CA TYR A 448 -14.08 -25.74 7.64
C TYR A 448 -13.26 -24.74 6.82
N GLY A 449 -13.39 -24.82 5.50
CA GLY A 449 -12.71 -23.94 4.54
C GLY A 449 -11.29 -24.38 4.20
N PRO A 450 -10.88 -24.32 2.92
CA PRO A 450 -9.57 -24.81 2.49
C PRO A 450 -8.40 -23.84 2.77
N TYR A 451 -8.69 -22.59 3.14
CA TYR A 451 -7.69 -21.53 3.27
C TYR A 451 -7.72 -20.93 4.69
N LEU A 452 -6.95 -21.53 5.61
CA LEU A 452 -6.75 -20.97 6.95
C LEU A 452 -5.54 -20.01 6.95
N PRO A 453 -5.69 -18.72 7.30
CA PRO A 453 -4.55 -17.84 7.46
C PRO A 453 -3.57 -18.41 8.48
N ARG A 454 -2.31 -18.00 8.38
CA ARG A 454 -1.27 -18.43 9.32
C ARG A 454 -1.23 -17.58 10.58
N GLY A 455 -1.77 -16.36 10.51
CA GLY A 455 -1.73 -15.41 11.62
C GLY A 455 -0.33 -14.86 11.88
N ARG A 456 0.56 -14.88 10.87
CA ARG A 456 1.97 -14.55 11.06
C ARG A 456 2.23 -13.06 10.84
N LYS A 457 2.98 -12.47 11.79
CA LYS A 457 3.52 -11.11 11.67
C LYS A 457 4.59 -11.02 10.56
N LEU A 458 4.54 -9.94 9.78
CA LEU A 458 5.62 -9.49 8.92
C LEU A 458 6.77 -8.90 9.75
N ASP A 459 7.98 -9.25 9.36
CA ASP A 459 9.18 -8.62 9.91
C ASP A 459 9.36 -7.24 9.27
N PHE A 460 8.67 -6.24 9.81
CA PHE A 460 8.85 -4.84 9.42
C PHE A 460 10.17 -4.27 9.94
N GLN A 461 10.74 -4.83 11.01
CA GLN A 461 11.95 -4.31 11.67
C GLN A 461 13.16 -4.33 10.73
N LYS A 462 13.28 -5.33 9.85
CA LYS A 462 14.35 -5.37 8.84
C LYS A 462 14.32 -4.17 7.87
N TYR A 463 13.15 -3.56 7.65
CA TYR A 463 13.00 -2.36 6.83
C TYR A 463 13.31 -1.09 7.61
N GLU A 464 13.03 -1.08 8.92
CA GLU A 464 13.26 0.09 9.80
C GLU A 464 14.73 0.30 10.14
N THR A 465 15.55 -0.76 10.04
CA THR A 465 16.93 -0.82 10.52
C THR A 465 17.97 -0.87 9.40
N LEU A 466 17.61 -0.44 8.18
CA LEU A 466 18.58 -0.36 7.10
C LEU A 466 19.66 0.70 7.40
N PRO A 467 20.89 0.55 6.86
CA PRO A 467 21.95 1.55 7.04
C PRO A 467 21.56 2.96 6.59
N GLN A 468 20.63 3.06 5.64
CA GLN A 468 20.12 4.30 5.07
C GLN A 468 18.99 4.93 5.91
N GLY A 469 18.55 4.24 6.98
CA GLY A 469 17.42 4.61 7.83
C GLY A 469 16.18 3.74 7.62
N ASN A 470 15.04 4.18 8.13
CA ASN A 470 13.78 3.46 7.97
C ASN A 470 13.30 3.54 6.51
N TYR A 471 13.30 2.39 5.83
CA TYR A 471 12.90 2.26 4.43
C TYR A 471 11.62 3.06 4.12
N PHE A 472 10.56 2.90 4.92
CA PHE A 472 9.25 3.50 4.68
C PHE A 472 9.26 5.03 4.76
N LYS A 473 10.15 5.59 5.58
CA LYS A 473 10.25 7.03 5.86
C LYS A 473 11.30 7.77 5.04
N ILE A 474 12.07 7.07 4.20
CA ILE A 474 13.07 7.71 3.31
C ILE A 474 12.38 8.29 2.05
N VAL A 475 11.10 8.63 2.12
CA VAL A 475 10.36 9.24 1.00
C VAL A 475 10.52 10.76 0.94
N ASP A 476 10.75 11.40 2.09
CA ASP A 476 10.99 12.84 2.19
C ASP A 476 12.45 13.15 2.53
N ARG A 477 13.15 13.76 1.56
CA ARG A 477 14.31 14.68 1.65
C ARG A 477 15.11 14.66 0.35
#